data_AF-A0A9D1J6Y6-F1
#
_entry.id   AF-A0A9D1J6Y6-F1
#
_cell.length_a   1.000
_cell.length_b   1.000
_cell.length_c   1.000
_cell.angle_alpha   90.00
_cell.angle_beta   90.00
_cell.angle_gamma   90.00
#
_symmetry.space_group_name_H-M   'P 1'
#
loop_
_entity.id
_entity.type
_entity.pdbx_description
1 polymer ?
#
loop_
_entity_poly.entity_id
_entity_poly.type
_entity_poly.pdbx_seq_one_letter_code
_entity_poly.pdbx_strand_id
1 'polypeptide(L)'
;MPRANLQKLISVPGIGEVRLTKRAGSVRLRISVSPRSGVAVSMPRHVPWSAGIRFLEAKRQWVEAALQRQALIQQKTIREGRTAAVPEDPAALERMREQARATLVPRLREATDRFGFPFRGRVTIKNNVSNWGSCSSKGNINLNIRLIILPEHLQDYVILHELCHLRHQNHGPQFHALLDSLLGGREADLRRELRGWRII
;
A
#
# COMPACT_ATOMS: atom_id res chain seq x y z
N MET A 1 4.59 2.86 -28.23
CA MET A 1 5.53 2.73 -27.09
C MET A 1 5.36 3.95 -26.17
N PRO A 2 4.89 3.82 -24.92
CA PRO A 2 4.83 4.97 -24.01
C PRO A 2 6.26 5.45 -23.71
N ARG A 3 6.58 6.70 -24.08
CA ARG A 3 7.90 7.30 -23.81
C ARG A 3 8.17 7.27 -22.29
N ALA A 4 9.37 6.88 -21.88
CA ALA A 4 9.77 6.87 -20.48
C ALA A 4 9.55 8.25 -19.82
N ASN A 5 9.17 8.25 -18.54
CA ASN A 5 9.01 9.49 -17.77
C ASN A 5 10.39 10.11 -17.53
N LEU A 6 10.52 11.42 -17.77
CA LEU A 6 11.75 12.14 -17.43
C LEU A 6 11.76 12.41 -15.92
N GLN A 7 12.89 12.18 -15.26
CA GLN A 7 13.04 12.38 -13.82
C GLN A 7 14.29 13.20 -13.52
N LYS A 8 14.24 13.97 -12.44
CA LYS A 8 15.37 14.73 -11.89
C LYS A 8 15.29 14.72 -10.38
N LEU A 9 16.43 14.51 -9.71
CA LEU A 9 16.58 14.72 -8.26
C LEU A 9 17.12 16.13 -8.02
N ILE A 10 16.61 16.78 -6.97
CA ILE A 10 17.14 18.04 -6.46
C ILE A 10 17.28 17.94 -4.94
N SER A 11 18.26 18.63 -4.37
CA SER A 11 18.35 18.82 -2.92
C SER A 11 17.68 20.13 -2.56
N VAL A 12 16.78 20.10 -1.57
CA VAL A 12 16.08 21.27 -1.07
C VAL A 12 16.39 21.42 0.43
N PRO A 13 17.00 22.53 0.87
CA PRO A 13 17.28 22.75 2.29
C PRO A 13 16.02 22.58 3.15
N GLY A 14 16.13 21.84 4.26
CA GLY A 14 15.02 21.55 5.17
C GLY A 14 14.06 20.43 4.74
N ILE A 15 14.04 20.05 3.46
CA ILE A 15 13.19 18.97 2.92
C ILE A 15 14.02 17.73 2.55
N GLY A 16 15.26 17.92 2.11
CA GLY A 16 16.16 16.87 1.63
C GLY A 16 16.03 16.62 0.13
N GLU A 17 16.25 15.38 -0.30
CA GLU A 17 16.14 15.00 -1.72
C GLU A 17 14.68 14.97 -2.18
N VAL A 18 14.41 15.68 -3.28
CA VAL A 18 13.09 15.74 -3.91
C VAL A 18 13.16 15.22 -5.35
N ARG A 19 12.28 14.27 -5.66
CA ARG A 19 12.16 13.71 -7.01
C ARG A 19 11.15 14.47 -7.85
N LEU A 20 11.60 15.14 -8.90
CA LEU A 20 10.73 15.74 -9.91
C LEU A 20 10.51 14.73 -11.03
N THR A 21 9.27 14.53 -11.46
CA THR A 21 8.90 13.59 -12.52
C THR A 21 7.97 14.26 -13.53
N LYS A 22 8.36 14.27 -14.81
CA LYS A 22 7.49 14.65 -15.92
C LYS A 22 6.70 13.43 -16.39
N ARG A 23 5.38 13.46 -16.23
CA ARG A 23 4.48 12.36 -16.60
C ARG A 23 3.68 12.69 -17.86
N ALA A 24 3.61 11.74 -18.79
CA ALA A 24 2.68 11.82 -19.92
C ALA A 24 1.23 11.78 -19.40
N GLY A 25 0.34 12.58 -19.99
CA GLY A 25 -1.08 12.63 -19.60
C GLY A 25 -1.38 13.31 -18.26
N SER A 26 -0.36 13.75 -17.51
CA SER A 26 -0.58 14.59 -16.34
C SER A 26 -0.97 16.00 -16.80
N VAL A 27 -2.04 16.54 -16.22
CA VAL A 27 -2.54 17.90 -16.48
C VAL A 27 -2.31 18.87 -15.32
N ARG A 28 -1.81 18.39 -14.18
CA ARG A 28 -1.63 19.17 -12.96
C ARG A 28 -0.31 18.88 -12.26
N LEU A 29 0.21 19.86 -11.53
CA LEU A 29 1.29 19.62 -10.58
C LEU A 29 0.75 18.92 -9.32
N ARG A 30 1.50 17.96 -8.80
CA ARG A 30 1.18 17.23 -7.57
C ARG A 30 2.43 17.03 -6.74
N ILE A 31 2.36 17.34 -5.45
CA ILE A 31 3.36 16.94 -4.47
C ILE A 31 2.86 15.69 -3.75
N SER A 32 3.76 14.73 -3.53
CA SER A 32 3.53 13.56 -2.69
C SER A 32 4.63 13.45 -1.66
N VAL A 33 4.25 13.27 -0.40
CA VAL A 33 5.16 12.98 0.71
C VAL A 33 4.88 11.55 1.15
N SER A 34 5.92 10.71 1.13
CA SER A 34 5.83 9.30 1.47
C SER A 34 6.97 8.95 2.44
N PRO A 35 6.70 8.18 3.51
CA PRO A 35 7.76 7.66 4.38
C PRO A 35 8.82 6.86 3.61
N ARG A 36 8.42 6.19 2.52
CA ARG A 36 9.29 5.29 1.77
C ARG A 36 10.02 5.95 0.62
N SER A 37 9.32 6.78 -0.15
CA SER A 37 9.86 7.35 -1.39
C SER A 37 10.26 8.82 -1.28
N GLY A 38 10.22 9.38 -0.07
CA GLY A 38 10.50 10.77 0.21
C GLY A 38 9.47 11.72 -0.41
N VAL A 39 9.92 12.93 -0.73
CA VAL A 39 9.11 13.97 -1.36
C VAL A 39 9.28 13.89 -2.87
N ALA A 40 8.17 13.95 -3.60
CA ALA A 40 8.19 13.98 -5.05
C ALA A 40 7.20 14.99 -5.62
N VAL A 41 7.57 15.60 -6.75
CA VAL A 41 6.71 16.50 -7.52
C VAL A 41 6.48 15.90 -8.91
N SER A 42 5.24 15.56 -9.22
CA SER A 42 4.84 15.11 -10.56
C SER A 42 4.21 16.26 -11.34
N MET A 43 4.58 16.42 -12.62
CA MET A 43 4.11 17.52 -13.48
C MET A 43 3.92 17.09 -14.95
N PRO A 44 3.13 17.85 -15.74
CA PRO A 44 3.01 17.65 -17.19
C PRO A 44 4.36 17.77 -17.92
N ARG A 45 4.53 17.09 -19.06
CA ARG A 45 5.80 17.10 -19.81
C ARG A 45 6.22 18.49 -20.30
N HIS A 46 5.26 19.30 -20.74
CA HIS A 46 5.49 20.64 -21.26
C HIS A 46 5.82 21.67 -20.16
N VAL A 47 5.51 21.36 -18.90
CA VAL A 47 5.79 22.28 -17.78
C VAL A 47 7.30 22.29 -17.51
N PRO A 48 7.93 23.48 -17.38
CA PRO A 48 9.34 23.58 -17.05
C PRO A 48 9.61 23.10 -15.63
N TRP A 49 10.80 22.53 -15.39
CA TRP A 49 11.19 22.05 -14.05
C TRP A 49 11.11 23.15 -12.98
N SER A 50 11.44 24.40 -13.35
CA SER A 50 11.38 25.55 -12.45
C SER A 50 9.97 25.81 -11.92
N ALA A 51 8.91 25.54 -12.68
CA ALA A 51 7.55 25.64 -12.19
C ALA A 51 7.24 24.58 -11.13
N GLY A 52 7.78 23.37 -11.27
CA GLY A 52 7.70 22.33 -10.24
C GLY A 52 8.42 22.71 -8.95
N ILE A 53 9.58 23.36 -9.05
CA ILE A 53 10.33 23.87 -7.90
C ILE A 53 9.56 25.00 -7.22
N ARG A 54 9.06 25.98 -7.97
CA ARG A 54 8.23 27.07 -7.40
C ARG A 54 6.98 26.53 -6.72
N PHE A 55 6.34 25.51 -7.30
CA PHE A 55 5.18 24.88 -6.70
C PHE A 55 5.51 24.16 -5.39
N LEU A 56 6.67 23.49 -5.31
CA LEU A 56 7.18 22.90 -4.09
C LEU A 56 7.43 23.96 -3.01
N GLU A 57 8.15 25.03 -3.34
CA GLU A 57 8.46 26.13 -2.41
C GLU A 57 7.20 26.80 -1.88
N ALA A 58 6.22 27.07 -2.75
CA ALA A 58 4.92 27.62 -2.35
C ALA A 58 4.13 26.69 -1.40
N LYS A 59 4.51 25.41 -1.31
CA LYS A 59 3.91 24.40 -0.42
C LYS A 59 4.89 23.88 0.63
N ARG A 60 6.03 24.54 0.83
CA ARG A 60 7.11 24.13 1.76
C ARG A 60 6.60 23.77 3.14
N GLN A 61 5.88 24.69 3.79
CA GLN A 61 5.35 24.48 5.14
C GLN A 61 4.45 23.24 5.23
N TRP A 62 3.63 23.00 4.19
CA TRP A 62 2.81 21.80 4.12
C TRP A 62 3.65 20.52 3.97
N VAL A 63 4.73 20.56 3.18
CA VAL A 63 5.65 19.43 3.01
C VAL A 63 6.37 19.11 4.31
N GLU A 64 6.91 20.12 4.98
CA GLU A 64 7.62 19.97 6.26
C GLU A 64 6.69 19.41 7.35
N ALA A 65 5.48 19.96 7.49
CA ALA A 65 4.47 19.44 8.41
C ALA A 65 4.06 18.00 8.06
N ALA A 66 3.99 17.66 6.77
CA ALA A 66 3.72 16.29 6.35
C ALA A 66 4.87 15.34 6.71
N LEU A 67 6.13 15.73 6.51
CA LEU A 67 7.30 14.95 6.89
C LEU A 67 7.35 14.69 8.40
N GLN A 68 7.16 15.74 9.21
CA GLN A 68 7.08 15.63 10.67
C GLN A 68 5.97 14.67 11.10
N ARG A 69 4.77 14.82 10.51
CA ARG A 69 3.65 13.89 10.77
C ARG A 69 4.00 12.45 10.41
N GLN A 70 4.66 12.22 9.27
CA GLN A 70 5.08 10.87 8.87
C GLN A 70 6.10 10.26 9.83
N ALA A 71 7.03 11.07 10.37
CA ALA A 71 8.02 10.65 11.35
C ALA A 71 7.38 10.32 12.72
N LEU A 72 6.45 11.16 13.19
CA LEU A 72 5.72 10.89 14.44
C LEU A 72 4.90 9.60 14.35
N ILE A 73 4.20 9.38 13.23
CA ILE A 73 3.48 8.13 13.00
C ILE A 73 4.46 6.94 12.98
N GLN A 74 5.62 7.09 12.36
CA GLN A 74 6.64 6.04 12.31
C GLN A 74 7.14 5.65 13.71
N GLN A 75 7.49 6.65 14.52
CA GLN A 75 7.94 6.44 15.90
C GLN A 75 6.84 5.78 16.74
N LYS A 76 5.60 6.25 16.61
CA LYS A 76 4.44 5.66 17.28
C LYS A 76 4.24 4.19 16.89
N THR A 77 4.30 3.85 15.60
CA THR A 77 4.11 2.47 15.14
C THR A 77 5.23 1.54 15.59
N ILE A 78 6.46 2.04 15.74
CA ILE A 78 7.56 1.27 16.31
C ILE A 78 7.31 1.01 17.80
N ARG A 79 6.98 2.06 18.56
CA ARG A 79 6.70 1.97 20.00
C ARG A 79 5.55 1.01 20.32
N GLU A 80 4.51 1.02 19.50
CA GLU A 80 3.32 0.15 19.67
C GLU A 80 3.50 -1.26 19.07
N GLY A 81 4.66 -1.59 18.50
CA GLY A 81 4.89 -2.88 17.83
C GLY A 81 4.05 -3.09 16.56
N ARG A 82 3.45 -2.03 16.01
CA ARG A 82 2.59 -2.07 14.80
C ARG A 82 3.38 -1.90 13.50
N THR A 83 4.58 -2.48 13.49
CA THR A 83 5.51 -2.44 12.39
C THR A 83 5.65 -3.84 11.83
N ALA A 84 5.22 -4.02 10.59
CA ALA A 84 5.40 -5.29 9.88
C ALA A 84 6.68 -5.18 9.04
N ALA A 85 7.81 -5.52 9.67
CA ALA A 85 9.12 -5.60 9.04
C ALA A 85 9.43 -7.06 8.66
N VAL A 86 10.26 -7.26 7.64
CA VAL A 86 10.74 -8.59 7.26
C VAL A 86 12.23 -8.71 7.58
N PRO A 87 12.76 -9.93 7.79
CA PRO A 87 14.20 -10.14 7.92
C PRO A 87 14.97 -9.65 6.68
N GLU A 88 16.13 -9.06 6.89
CA GLU A 88 17.06 -8.71 5.80
C GLU A 88 17.80 -9.94 5.26
N ASP A 89 18.06 -10.93 6.14
CA ASP A 89 18.67 -12.21 5.76
C ASP A 89 17.79 -12.98 4.75
N PRO A 90 18.31 -13.34 3.56
CA PRO A 90 17.54 -14.05 2.55
C PRO A 90 16.97 -15.39 3.02
N ALA A 91 17.72 -16.15 3.83
CA ALA A 91 17.26 -17.45 4.31
C ALA A 91 16.11 -17.30 5.31
N ALA A 92 16.20 -16.35 6.24
CA ALA A 92 15.12 -15.99 7.15
C ALA A 92 13.89 -15.45 6.42
N LEU A 93 14.08 -14.63 5.38
CA LEU A 93 12.99 -14.15 4.54
C LEU A 93 12.26 -15.29 3.82
N GLU A 94 13.00 -16.30 3.34
CA GLU A 94 12.37 -17.47 2.70
C GLU A 94 11.59 -18.32 3.71
N ARG A 95 12.14 -18.59 4.90
CA ARG A 95 11.40 -19.27 5.98
C ARG A 95 10.11 -18.54 6.35
N MET A 96 10.18 -17.21 6.46
CA MET A 96 9.00 -16.38 6.71
C MET A 96 7.98 -16.49 5.56
N ARG A 97 8.44 -16.64 4.31
CA ARG A 97 7.58 -16.80 3.13
C ARG A 97 6.86 -18.13 3.15
N GLU A 98 7.56 -19.21 3.50
CA GLU A 98 7.00 -20.54 3.69
C GLU A 98 5.95 -20.54 4.81
N GLN A 99 6.26 -19.92 5.95
CA GLN A 99 5.31 -19.75 7.05
C GLN A 99 4.07 -18.95 6.63
N ALA A 100 4.26 -17.84 5.90
CA ALA A 100 3.16 -17.04 5.38
C ALA A 100 2.30 -17.85 4.40
N ARG A 101 2.92 -18.67 3.55
CA ARG A 101 2.18 -19.56 2.66
C ARG A 101 1.38 -20.60 3.44
N ALA A 102 2.00 -21.26 4.42
CA ALA A 102 1.36 -22.28 5.25
C ALA A 102 0.22 -21.72 6.11
N THR A 103 0.27 -20.45 6.48
CA THR A 103 -0.76 -19.79 7.30
C THR A 103 -1.89 -19.20 6.44
N LEU A 104 -1.54 -18.39 5.45
CA LEU A 104 -2.50 -17.52 4.77
C LEU A 104 -3.27 -18.25 3.66
N VAL A 105 -2.64 -19.23 2.99
CA VAL A 105 -3.29 -19.96 1.90
C VAL A 105 -4.45 -20.82 2.42
N PRO A 106 -4.30 -21.59 3.52
CA PRO A 106 -5.43 -22.32 4.10
C PRO A 106 -6.57 -21.39 4.54
N ARG A 107 -6.27 -20.29 5.24
CA ARG A 107 -7.31 -19.31 5.66
C ARG A 107 -8.07 -18.72 4.47
N LEU A 108 -7.38 -18.41 3.37
CA LEU A 108 -8.03 -17.95 2.14
C LEU A 108 -8.95 -19.01 1.55
N ARG A 109 -8.53 -20.28 1.55
CA ARG A 109 -9.36 -21.39 1.06
C ARG A 109 -10.57 -21.61 1.95
N GLU A 110 -10.40 -21.63 3.27
CA GLU A 110 -11.49 -21.72 4.22
C GLU A 110 -12.50 -20.58 4.04
N ALA A 111 -12.03 -19.33 3.92
CA ALA A 111 -12.90 -18.18 3.65
C ALA A 111 -13.61 -18.28 2.29
N THR A 112 -12.92 -18.82 1.27
CA THR A 112 -13.51 -19.08 -0.05
C THR A 112 -14.68 -20.03 0.07
N ASP A 113 -14.48 -21.16 0.76
CA ASP A 113 -15.48 -22.22 0.91
C ASP A 113 -16.64 -21.76 1.80
N ARG A 114 -16.33 -21.13 2.94
CA ARG A 114 -17.31 -20.60 3.90
C ARG A 114 -18.28 -19.59 3.28
N PHE A 115 -17.79 -18.71 2.40
CA PHE A 115 -18.57 -17.63 1.82
C PHE A 115 -18.93 -17.83 0.34
N GLY A 116 -18.64 -19.01 -0.22
CA GLY A 116 -18.98 -19.38 -1.59
C GLY A 116 -18.37 -18.46 -2.64
N PHE A 117 -17.08 -18.12 -2.50
CA PHE A 117 -16.38 -17.36 -3.54
C PHE A 117 -15.97 -18.27 -4.71
N PRO A 118 -16.12 -17.83 -5.97
CA PRO A 118 -15.75 -18.62 -7.15
C PRO A 118 -14.23 -18.55 -7.42
N PHE A 119 -13.39 -18.74 -6.40
CA PHE A 119 -11.94 -18.53 -6.52
C PHE A 119 -11.24 -19.72 -7.21
N ARG A 120 -10.79 -19.51 -8.45
CA ARG A 120 -10.02 -20.50 -9.23
C ARG A 120 -8.61 -20.06 -9.60
N GLY A 121 -8.19 -18.88 -9.13
CA GLY A 121 -6.89 -18.31 -9.45
C GLY A 121 -5.75 -18.87 -8.62
N ARG A 122 -4.54 -18.36 -8.91
CA ARG A 122 -3.35 -18.64 -8.10
C ARG A 122 -3.30 -17.71 -6.89
N VAL A 123 -2.80 -18.24 -5.78
CA VAL A 123 -2.37 -17.44 -4.61
C VAL A 123 -0.86 -17.33 -4.64
N THR A 124 -0.31 -16.13 -4.48
CA THR A 124 1.14 -15.90 -4.39
C THR A 124 1.49 -15.06 -3.17
N ILE A 125 2.52 -15.48 -2.43
CA ILE A 125 3.07 -14.67 -1.34
C ILE A 125 4.10 -13.70 -1.93
N LYS A 126 3.92 -12.41 -1.69
CA LYS A 126 4.76 -11.32 -2.22
C LYS A 126 5.41 -10.53 -1.09
N ASN A 127 6.61 -10.03 -1.34
CA ASN A 127 7.32 -9.10 -0.45
C ASN A 127 7.18 -7.66 -0.98
N ASN A 128 5.94 -7.20 -1.16
CA ASN A 128 5.70 -5.84 -1.64
C ASN A 128 5.75 -4.85 -0.48
N VAL A 129 6.16 -3.62 -0.75
CA VAL A 129 6.14 -2.55 0.27
C VAL A 129 4.90 -1.66 0.17
N SER A 130 4.13 -1.72 -0.92
CA SER A 130 3.06 -0.75 -1.22
C SER A 130 1.66 -1.14 -0.73
N ASN A 131 1.38 -2.43 -0.55
CA ASN A 131 0.04 -2.94 -0.23
C ASN A 131 0.09 -4.23 0.60
N TRP A 132 -1.02 -4.54 1.28
CA TRP A 132 -1.20 -5.76 2.05
C TRP A 132 -1.64 -6.97 1.20
N GLY A 133 -2.29 -6.70 0.07
CA GLY A 133 -2.71 -7.70 -0.90
C GLY A 133 -3.05 -7.05 -2.25
N SER A 134 -3.39 -7.90 -3.22
CA SER A 134 -4.00 -7.46 -4.48
C SER A 134 -4.70 -8.62 -5.19
N CYS A 135 -5.85 -8.36 -5.81
CA CYS A 135 -6.49 -9.24 -6.76
C CYS A 135 -6.35 -8.69 -8.19
N SER A 136 -5.98 -9.55 -9.13
CA SER A 136 -5.97 -9.20 -10.56
C SER A 136 -7.34 -9.45 -11.19
N SER A 137 -7.59 -8.84 -12.37
CA SER A 137 -8.82 -9.07 -13.14
C SER A 137 -9.01 -10.53 -13.60
N LYS A 138 -7.95 -11.33 -13.63
CA LYS A 138 -7.98 -12.78 -13.91
C LYS A 138 -8.27 -13.62 -12.65
N GLY A 139 -8.53 -12.98 -11.52
CA GLY A 139 -8.79 -13.65 -10.24
C GLY A 139 -7.56 -14.24 -9.55
N ASN A 140 -6.32 -13.88 -9.92
CA ASN A 140 -5.15 -14.23 -9.12
C ASN A 140 -5.04 -13.30 -7.91
N ILE A 141 -4.76 -13.86 -6.73
CA ILE A 141 -4.60 -13.12 -5.48
C ILE A 141 -3.13 -13.14 -5.05
N ASN A 142 -2.59 -11.96 -4.74
CA ASN A 142 -1.32 -11.82 -4.05
C ASN A 142 -1.58 -11.44 -2.60
N LEU A 143 -0.92 -12.11 -1.67
CA LEU A 143 -0.93 -11.77 -0.24
C LEU A 143 0.47 -11.33 0.17
N ASN A 144 0.58 -10.29 0.98
CA ASN A 144 1.87 -9.82 1.48
C ASN A 144 2.41 -10.78 2.54
N ILE A 145 3.70 -11.13 2.46
CA ILE A 145 4.39 -11.93 3.47
C ILE A 145 4.22 -11.36 4.89
N ARG A 146 4.17 -10.03 5.02
CA ARG A 146 4.01 -9.31 6.29
C ARG A 146 2.66 -9.51 6.98
N LEU A 147 1.67 -10.10 6.30
CA LEU A 147 0.37 -10.35 6.92
C LEU A 147 0.49 -11.24 8.16
N ILE A 148 1.45 -12.18 8.21
CA ILE A 148 1.63 -13.04 9.40
C ILE A 148 2.12 -12.29 10.65
N ILE A 149 2.51 -11.02 10.52
CA ILE A 149 2.87 -10.16 11.66
C ILE A 149 1.62 -9.49 12.23
N LEU A 150 0.56 -9.37 11.42
CA LEU A 150 -0.69 -8.78 11.87
C LEU A 150 -1.44 -9.75 12.80
N PRO A 151 -2.23 -9.21 13.75
CA PRO A 151 -3.28 -9.97 14.42
C PRO A 151 -4.17 -10.70 13.42
N GLU A 152 -4.62 -11.90 13.78
CA GLU A 152 -5.35 -12.79 12.88
C GLU A 152 -6.59 -12.13 12.25
N HIS A 153 -7.34 -11.34 13.01
CA HIS A 153 -8.54 -10.66 12.51
C HIS A 153 -8.22 -9.64 11.39
N LEU A 154 -7.02 -9.06 11.40
CA LEU A 154 -6.56 -8.19 10.32
C LEU A 154 -6.06 -8.98 9.11
N GLN A 155 -5.53 -10.19 9.33
CA GLN A 155 -5.22 -11.11 8.23
C GLN A 155 -6.50 -11.50 7.49
N ASP A 156 -7.55 -11.88 8.22
CA ASP A 156 -8.86 -12.22 7.65
C ASP A 156 -9.49 -11.05 6.92
N TYR A 157 -9.43 -9.84 7.50
CA TYR A 157 -9.89 -8.63 6.83
C TYR A 157 -9.23 -8.44 5.46
N VAL A 158 -7.91 -8.60 5.36
CA VAL A 158 -7.20 -8.47 4.06
C VAL A 158 -7.57 -9.60 3.11
N ILE A 159 -7.66 -10.85 3.59
CA ILE A 159 -8.07 -11.99 2.78
C ILE A 159 -9.47 -11.77 2.19
N LEU A 160 -10.44 -11.38 3.01
CA LEU A 160 -11.81 -11.11 2.58
C LEU A 160 -11.89 -9.91 1.64
N HIS A 161 -11.07 -8.88 1.85
CA HIS A 161 -10.93 -7.77 0.93
C HIS A 161 -10.52 -8.23 -0.47
N GLU A 162 -9.49 -9.07 -0.57
CA GLU A 162 -9.03 -9.59 -1.87
C GLU A 162 -10.05 -10.55 -2.50
N LEU A 163 -10.77 -11.35 -1.71
CA LEU A 163 -11.85 -12.21 -2.21
C LEU A 163 -13.04 -11.41 -2.73
N CYS A 164 -13.41 -10.30 -2.09
CA CYS A 164 -14.47 -9.40 -2.56
C CYS A 164 -14.18 -8.86 -3.96
N HIS A 165 -12.90 -8.68 -4.32
CA HIS A 165 -12.52 -8.26 -5.65
C HIS A 165 -12.90 -9.26 -6.76
N LEU A 166 -13.11 -10.55 -6.44
CA LEU A 166 -13.61 -11.53 -7.40
C LEU A 166 -15.04 -11.23 -7.88
N ARG A 167 -15.83 -10.52 -7.08
CA ARG A 167 -17.20 -10.09 -7.43
C ARG A 167 -17.24 -8.61 -7.85
N HIS A 168 -16.45 -7.76 -7.20
CA HIS A 168 -16.42 -6.32 -7.45
C HIS A 168 -14.98 -5.80 -7.58
N GLN A 169 -14.51 -5.58 -8.82
CA GLN A 169 -13.13 -5.16 -9.10
C GLN A 169 -12.78 -3.76 -8.57
N ASN A 170 -13.78 -2.93 -8.23
CA ASN A 170 -13.59 -1.58 -7.69
C ASN A 170 -14.21 -1.46 -6.30
N HIS A 171 -13.69 -0.56 -5.46
CA HIS A 171 -14.19 -0.24 -4.11
C HIS A 171 -15.46 0.62 -4.11
N GLY A 172 -16.46 0.25 -4.91
CA GLY A 172 -17.76 0.93 -4.96
C GLY A 172 -18.68 0.53 -3.79
N PRO A 173 -19.90 1.08 -3.73
CA PRO A 173 -20.86 0.77 -2.66
C PRO A 173 -21.16 -0.73 -2.50
N GLN A 174 -21.26 -1.46 -3.63
CA GLN A 174 -21.50 -2.91 -3.61
C GLN A 174 -20.33 -3.71 -3.02
N PHE A 175 -19.09 -3.27 -3.27
CA PHE A 175 -17.90 -3.87 -2.67
C PHE A 175 -17.94 -3.71 -1.15
N HIS A 176 -18.20 -2.50 -0.67
CA HIS A 176 -18.25 -2.19 0.75
C HIS A 176 -19.40 -2.91 1.45
N ALA A 177 -20.60 -2.93 0.85
CA ALA A 177 -21.74 -3.67 1.39
C ALA A 177 -21.42 -5.18 1.52
N LEU A 178 -20.78 -5.77 0.51
CA LEU A 178 -20.35 -7.17 0.58
C LEU A 178 -19.31 -7.37 1.69
N LEU A 179 -18.21 -6.61 1.68
CA LEU A 179 -17.13 -6.78 2.64
C LEU A 179 -17.61 -6.59 4.08
N ASP A 180 -18.41 -5.55 4.33
CA ASP A 180 -18.96 -5.27 5.65
C ASP A 180 -19.91 -6.36 6.15
N SER A 181 -20.74 -6.94 5.26
CA SER A 181 -21.60 -8.09 5.59
C SER A 181 -20.80 -9.32 6.03
N LEU A 182 -19.65 -9.58 5.38
CA LEU A 182 -18.77 -10.71 5.71
C LEU A 182 -18.04 -10.50 7.04
N LEU A 183 -17.88 -9.23 7.44
CA LEU A 183 -17.20 -8.81 8.66
C LEU A 183 -18.16 -8.49 9.80
N GLY A 184 -19.46 -8.73 9.64
CA GLY A 184 -20.47 -8.43 10.66
C GLY A 184 -20.57 -6.95 11.02
N GLY A 185 -20.46 -6.05 10.03
CA GLY A 185 -20.60 -4.60 10.24
C GLY A 185 -19.33 -3.89 10.73
N ARG A 186 -18.18 -4.57 10.68
CA ARG A 186 -16.92 -4.10 11.28
C ARG A 186 -15.90 -3.57 10.26
N GLU A 187 -16.26 -3.40 8.98
CA GLU A 187 -15.31 -2.99 7.94
C GLU A 187 -14.59 -1.69 8.31
N ALA A 188 -15.33 -0.68 8.75
CA ALA A 188 -14.79 0.64 9.07
C ALA A 188 -13.75 0.60 10.20
N ASP A 189 -13.98 -0.25 11.21
CA ASP A 189 -13.10 -0.38 12.37
C ASP A 189 -11.84 -1.16 12.01
N LEU A 190 -11.98 -2.28 11.31
CA LEU A 190 -10.84 -3.08 10.85
C LEU A 190 -9.97 -2.29 9.87
N ARG A 191 -10.57 -1.51 8.98
CA ARG A 191 -9.85 -0.59 8.08
C ARG A 191 -9.12 0.51 8.85
N ARG A 192 -9.69 1.01 9.95
CA ARG A 192 -9.04 2.03 10.80
C ARG A 192 -7.86 1.42 11.56
N GLU A 193 -8.05 0.24 12.12
CA GLU A 193 -7.01 -0.50 12.82
C GLU A 193 -5.85 -0.86 11.89
N LEU A 194 -6.13 -1.42 10.71
CA LEU A 194 -5.11 -1.77 9.71
C LEU A 194 -4.32 -0.54 9.25
N ARG A 195 -4.95 0.65 9.16
CA ARG A 195 -4.25 1.92 8.85
C ARG A 195 -3.25 2.33 9.93
N GLY A 196 -3.38 1.81 11.15
CA GLY A 196 -2.41 1.95 12.22
C GLY A 196 -1.17 1.08 12.05
N TRP A 197 -1.16 0.13 11.12
CA TRP A 197 -0.02 -0.73 10.83
C TRP A 197 0.83 -0.19 9.68
N ARG A 198 2.14 -0.35 9.80
CA ARG A 198 3.10 0.04 8.75
C ARG A 198 3.82 -1.15 8.16
N ILE A 199 3.76 -1.22 6.82
CA ILE A 199 4.66 -2.02 6.00
C ILE A 199 6.00 -1.29 5.93
N ILE A 200 7.03 -1.91 6.49
CA ILE A 200 8.42 -1.44 6.43
C ILE A 200 9.22 -2.44 5.60
#